data_AF-A0A1B0DHD8-F1
#
_entry.id   AF-A0A1B0DHD8-F1
#
_cell.length_a   1.000
_cell.length_b   1.000
_cell.length_c   1.000
_cell.angle_alpha   90.00
_cell.angle_beta   90.00
_cell.angle_gamma   90.00
#
_symmetry.space_group_name_H-M   'P 1'
#
loop_
_entity.id
_entity.type
_entity.pdbx_description
1 polymer ?
#
loop_
_entity_poly.entity_id
_entity_poly.type
_entity_poly.pdbx_seq_one_letter_code
_entity_poly.pdbx_strand_id
1 'polypeptide(L)'
;MGVRGGVILSLVIVALLPTISQTAELTPPYFNLAEGRKIHATATCGVDTDGPELYCKLVGANTENDHNYYSLIQGQVSGFDLKF
;
A
#
# COMPACT_ATOMS: atom_id res chain seq x y z
N MET A 1 18.34 49.13 -40.75
CA MET A 1 17.43 47.97 -40.57
C MET A 1 17.85 46.99 -39.46
N GLY A 2 18.84 47.24 -38.60
CA GLY A 2 19.35 46.22 -37.65
C GLY A 2 18.55 46.02 -36.36
N VAL A 3 17.97 47.09 -35.79
CA VAL A 3 17.39 47.04 -34.43
C VAL A 3 16.02 46.35 -34.39
N ARG A 4 15.15 46.62 -35.37
CA ARG A 4 13.79 46.04 -35.41
C ARG A 4 13.82 44.53 -35.62
N GLY A 5 14.75 44.03 -36.45
CA GLY A 5 14.93 42.59 -36.69
C GLY A 5 15.45 41.84 -35.46
N GLY A 6 16.41 42.44 -34.73
CA GLY A 6 16.96 41.85 -33.50
C GLY A 6 15.95 41.77 -32.35
N VAL A 7 15.05 42.76 -32.25
CA VAL A 7 13.96 42.77 -31.26
C VAL A 7 12.93 41.68 -31.57
N ILE A 8 12.56 41.51 -32.83
CA ILE A 8 11.64 40.44 -33.27
C ILE A 8 12.26 39.07 -32.97
N LEU A 9 13.55 38.88 -33.28
CA LEU A 9 14.25 37.62 -33.03
C LEU A 9 14.33 37.30 -31.52
N SER A 10 14.62 38.30 -30.69
CA SER A 10 14.65 38.12 -29.23
C SER A 10 13.27 37.78 -28.66
N LEU A 11 12.21 38.43 -29.15
CA LEU A 11 10.83 38.13 -28.74
C LEU A 11 10.42 36.70 -29.12
N VAL A 12 10.80 36.25 -30.31
CA VAL A 12 10.53 34.87 -30.77
C VAL A 12 11.26 33.85 -29.90
N ILE A 13 12.53 34.10 -29.56
CA ILE A 13 13.32 33.22 -28.69
C ILE A 13 12.71 33.15 -27.29
N VAL A 14 12.37 34.30 -26.69
CA VAL A 14 11.72 34.37 -25.36
C VAL A 14 10.36 33.67 -25.34
N ALA A 15 9.59 33.75 -26.43
CA ALA A 15 8.30 33.06 -26.55
C ALA A 15 8.44 31.54 -26.74
N LEU A 16 9.55 31.06 -27.31
CA LEU A 16 9.83 29.63 -27.56
C LEU A 16 10.52 28.92 -26.38
N LEU A 17 11.24 29.65 -25.52
CA LEU A 17 11.91 29.11 -24.32
C LEU A 17 10.97 28.37 -23.32
N PRO A 18 9.75 28.84 -22.99
CA PRO A 18 8.93 28.20 -21.97
C PRO A 18 8.27 26.88 -22.41
N THR A 19 8.25 26.55 -23.71
CA THR A 19 7.64 25.29 -24.20
C THR A 19 8.52 24.06 -24.00
N ILE A 20 9.79 24.26 -23.63
CA ILE A 20 10.79 23.19 -23.45
C ILE A 20 10.71 22.58 -22.05
N SER A 21 10.08 23.28 -21.09
CA SER A 21 9.93 22.79 -19.71
C SER A 21 8.67 21.96 -19.58
N GLN A 22 8.70 20.73 -20.11
CA GLN A 22 7.69 19.74 -19.75
C GLN A 22 7.95 19.28 -18.32
N THR A 23 7.16 19.79 -17.39
CA THR A 23 7.09 19.24 -16.03
C THR A 23 6.40 17.87 -16.13
N ALA A 24 7.20 16.82 -16.32
CA ALA A 24 6.70 15.45 -16.22
C ALA A 24 6.31 15.20 -14.76
N GLU A 25 5.09 14.71 -14.55
CA GLU A 25 4.64 14.29 -13.23
C GLU A 25 5.49 13.09 -12.76
N LEU A 26 6.28 13.31 -11.70
CA LEU A 26 7.30 12.38 -11.18
C LEU A 26 6.73 11.33 -10.23
N THR A 27 5.43 11.03 -10.31
CA THR A 27 4.79 10.02 -9.48
C THR A 27 4.91 8.66 -10.18
N PRO A 28 5.83 7.79 -9.75
CA PRO A 28 5.88 6.43 -10.27
C PRO A 28 4.52 5.74 -10.01
N PRO A 29 4.12 4.78 -10.86
CA PRO A 29 2.86 4.08 -10.70
C PRO A 29 2.83 3.38 -9.34
N TYR A 30 1.65 3.35 -8.70
CA TYR A 30 1.44 2.54 -7.52
C TYR A 30 1.51 1.06 -7.89
N PHE A 31 2.48 0.34 -7.34
CA PHE A 31 2.60 -1.10 -7.53
C PHE A 31 2.85 -1.79 -6.19
N ASN A 32 2.45 -3.05 -6.09
CA ASN A 32 2.68 -3.84 -4.89
C ASN A 32 4.17 -4.16 -4.79
N LEU A 33 4.86 -3.47 -3.91
CA LEU A 33 6.28 -3.69 -3.68
C LEU A 33 6.57 -5.14 -3.28
N ALA A 34 5.68 -5.83 -2.58
CA ALA A 34 5.89 -7.21 -2.15
C ALA A 34 5.71 -8.24 -3.28
N GLU A 35 5.11 -7.86 -4.40
CA GLU A 35 4.81 -8.77 -5.51
C GLU A 35 6.09 -9.32 -6.16
N GLY A 36 6.18 -10.64 -6.30
CA GLY A 36 7.34 -11.33 -6.89
C GLY A 36 8.61 -11.32 -6.04
N ARG A 37 8.60 -10.72 -4.83
CA ARG A 37 9.75 -10.70 -3.93
C ARG A 37 9.69 -11.83 -2.90
N LYS A 38 10.86 -12.34 -2.51
CA LYS A 38 10.97 -13.32 -1.41
C LYS A 38 10.80 -12.58 -0.08
N ILE A 39 9.86 -13.05 0.74
CA ILE A 39 9.61 -12.53 2.09
C ILE A 39 10.32 -13.43 3.10
N HIS A 40 10.95 -12.83 4.10
CA HIS A 40 11.62 -13.53 5.19
C HIS A 40 10.90 -13.22 6.51
N ALA A 41 10.61 -14.26 7.28
CA ALA A 41 10.01 -14.16 8.61
C ALA A 41 10.99 -14.74 9.64
N THR A 42 11.10 -14.09 10.81
CA THR A 42 11.95 -14.56 11.92
C THR A 42 11.27 -15.65 12.75
N ALA A 43 9.95 -15.78 12.64
CA ALA A 43 9.15 -16.79 13.31
C ALA A 43 7.94 -17.14 12.43
N THR A 44 7.50 -18.39 12.48
CA THR A 44 6.32 -18.89 11.75
C THR A 44 5.64 -19.92 12.63
N CYS A 45 4.30 -19.87 12.70
CA CYS A 45 3.53 -20.84 13.47
C CYS A 45 3.71 -22.26 12.92
N GLY A 46 3.69 -23.25 13.81
CA GLY A 46 3.89 -24.67 13.50
C GLY A 46 5.33 -25.06 13.22
N VAL A 47 6.29 -24.16 13.50
CA VAL A 47 7.72 -24.46 13.47
C VAL A 47 8.15 -24.76 14.90
N ASP A 48 8.90 -25.85 15.09
CA ASP A 48 9.41 -26.31 16.39
C ASP A 48 8.34 -26.78 17.41
N THR A 49 7.15 -27.17 16.93
CA THR A 49 6.10 -27.78 17.78
C THR A 49 5.69 -29.17 17.30
N ASP A 50 5.64 -30.13 18.23
CA ASP A 50 5.05 -31.45 18.00
C ASP A 50 3.51 -31.37 18.02
N GLY A 51 2.92 -31.06 16.86
CA GLY A 51 1.47 -31.05 16.65
C GLY A 51 0.88 -29.70 16.25
N PRO A 52 -0.44 -29.62 16.03
CA PRO A 52 -1.12 -28.40 15.61
C PRO A 52 -1.07 -27.32 16.72
N GLU A 53 -0.64 -26.12 16.37
CA GLU A 53 -0.66 -24.96 17.26
C GLU A 53 -2.06 -24.33 17.32
N LEU A 54 -2.55 -24.06 18.53
CA LEU A 54 -3.80 -23.35 18.75
C LEU A 54 -3.56 -21.84 18.72
N TYR A 55 -4.45 -21.10 18.05
CA TYR A 55 -4.44 -19.64 18.07
C TYR A 55 -5.84 -19.09 18.36
N CYS A 56 -5.88 -17.92 18.98
CA CYS A 56 -7.12 -17.21 19.28
C CYS A 56 -7.24 -16.01 18.34
N LYS A 57 -8.35 -15.90 17.61
CA LYS A 57 -8.68 -14.69 16.86
C LYS A 57 -9.64 -13.85 17.68
N LEU A 58 -9.18 -12.68 18.11
CA LEU A 58 -10.05 -11.69 18.71
C LEU A 58 -10.75 -10.93 17.58
N VAL A 59 -12.08 -11.01 17.52
CA VAL A 59 -12.90 -10.19 16.62
C VAL A 59 -13.73 -9.23 17.45
N GLY A 60 -13.78 -7.97 17.03
CA GLY A 60 -14.59 -6.95 17.69
C GLY A 60 -16.07 -7.36 17.68
N ALA A 61 -16.77 -7.12 18.79
CA ALA A 61 -18.17 -7.46 18.95
C ALA A 61 -19.07 -6.57 18.08
N ASN A 62 -19.25 -6.96 16.82
CA ASN A 62 -20.43 -6.58 16.06
C ASN A 62 -21.17 -7.87 15.70
N THR A 63 -22.13 -8.24 16.55
CA THR A 63 -22.89 -9.49 16.45
C THR A 63 -23.92 -9.35 15.33
N GLU A 64 -23.52 -9.67 14.10
CA GLU A 64 -24.45 -10.12 13.08
C GLU A 64 -24.19 -11.61 12.77
N ASN A 65 -24.99 -12.45 13.43
CA ASN A 65 -25.33 -13.83 13.04
C ASN A 65 -24.17 -14.81 12.76
N ASP A 66 -23.51 -15.32 13.80
CA ASP A 66 -23.12 -16.74 13.75
C ASP A 66 -23.08 -17.41 15.13
N HIS A 67 -23.85 -18.48 15.28
CA HIS A 67 -23.96 -19.28 16.50
C HIS A 67 -22.74 -20.21 16.62
N ASN A 68 -21.55 -19.68 16.89
CA ASN A 68 -20.37 -20.50 17.13
C ASN A 68 -19.74 -20.20 18.50
N TYR A 69 -19.68 -21.24 19.32
CA TYR A 69 -19.20 -21.35 20.71
C TYR A 69 -18.16 -20.28 21.13
N TYR A 70 -18.62 -19.16 21.69
CA TYR A 70 -17.77 -18.09 22.20
C TYR A 70 -17.88 -17.98 23.73
N SER A 71 -16.73 -17.85 24.40
CA SER A 71 -16.69 -17.43 25.81
C SER A 71 -16.46 -15.91 25.85
N LEU A 72 -17.43 -15.19 26.42
CA LEU A 72 -17.42 -13.75 26.55
C LEU A 72 -16.54 -13.33 27.73
N ILE A 73 -15.43 -12.62 27.48
CA ILE A 73 -14.72 -11.89 28.53
C ILE A 73 -14.77 -10.41 28.17
N GLN A 74 -15.45 -9.62 29.02
CA GLN A 74 -15.49 -8.16 29.02
C GLN A 74 -15.67 -7.50 27.64
N GLY A 75 -16.68 -7.95 26.87
CA GLY A 75 -17.08 -7.30 25.62
C GLY A 75 -16.29 -7.73 24.38
N GLN A 76 -15.49 -8.79 24.47
CA GLN A 76 -14.80 -9.40 23.32
C GLN A 76 -15.28 -10.84 23.13
N VAL A 77 -15.45 -11.23 21.86
CA VAL A 77 -15.80 -12.59 21.46
C VAL A 77 -14.49 -13.35 21.20
N SER A 78 -14.20 -14.33 22.05
CA SER A 78 -13.05 -15.21 21.90
C SER A 78 -13.48 -16.41 21.05
N GLY A 79 -13.15 -16.40 19.76
CA GLY A 79 -13.34 -17.55 18.88
C GLY A 79 -12.04 -18.34 18.74
N PHE A 80 -12.08 -19.65 19.02
CA PHE A 80 -11.03 -20.57 18.59
C PHE A 80 -11.32 -20.96 17.13
N ASP A 81 -10.51 -20.50 16.19
CA ASP A 81 -10.60 -20.89 14.79
C ASP A 81 -9.57 -22.00 14.54
N LEU A 82 -10.04 -23.24 14.35
CA LEU A 82 -9.19 -24.34 13.89
C LEU A 82 -8.99 -24.17 12.38
N LYS A 83 -7.95 -23.44 11.98
CA LYS A 83 -7.52 -23.39 10.59
C LYS A 83 -6.77 -24.68 10.25
N PHE A 84 -7.45 -25.63 9.62
CA PHE A 84 -6.84 -26.76 8.92
C PHE A 84 -6.07 -26.29 7.69
#